data_AF-A0A538SK38-F1
#
_entry.id   AF-A0A538SK38-F1
#
_cell.length_a   1.000
_cell.length_b   1.000
_cell.length_c   1.000
_cell.angle_alpha   90.00
_cell.angle_beta   90.00
_cell.angle_gamma   90.00
#
_symmetry.space_group_name_H-M   'P 1'
#
loop_
_entity.id
_entity.type
_entity.pdbx_description
1 polymer ?
#
loop_
_entity_poly.entity_id
_entity_poly.type
_entity_poly.pdbx_seq_one_letter_code
_entity_poly.pdbx_strand_id
1 'polypeptide(L)'
;MKTEDPIRRTLLIPFATCLAAAALMGAAGGAARANELLASGEASGLVIHDADETLHRYCTWDSQGRLWLGLPGGARYELVTSTADPAIANQGDGAFHTFDGAEVRAALADVSYPLDRIRADVFILPFPRRHGLESAAGPQMILLAPGVRPLSRAQQHAELAHELGHVVQYALMPDPDGAAWVGYRRLRGIENAAAYSAASPHADRPHEIFAEDFRVLFGGPLASPSGSIENSTIRPPAEVAGLTAFMLELSGAPRPAVRSMSFTNPARGRMTLSLTGGRPETLDLFDVAGRRLISLAPLARPDRVEWTWDGHDANGRPVARGMLLARVRGAGKSVRISWLP
;
A
#
# COMPACT_ATOMS: atom_id res chain seq x y z
N MET A 1 23.51 34.64 49.08
CA MET A 1 23.36 35.78 48.15
C MET A 1 24.15 35.40 46.89
N LYS A 2 23.61 34.89 45.78
CA LYS A 2 22.31 34.88 45.08
C LYS A 2 22.09 33.43 44.56
N THR A 3 20.99 32.72 44.82
CA THR A 3 19.69 32.64 44.09
C THR A 3 19.72 32.41 42.57
N GLU A 4 19.11 31.25 42.20
CA GLU A 4 18.41 30.87 40.94
C GLU A 4 19.27 30.54 39.70
N ASP A 5 19.04 29.48 38.90
CA ASP A 5 17.84 28.68 38.59
C ASP A 5 18.29 27.36 37.89
N PRO A 6 17.62 26.19 38.06
CA PRO A 6 17.98 24.95 37.37
C PRO A 6 17.36 24.85 35.96
N ILE A 7 18.22 24.54 34.98
CA ILE A 7 17.87 24.38 33.56
C ILE A 7 16.73 23.38 33.35
N ARG A 8 15.68 23.87 32.67
CA ARG A 8 14.53 23.13 32.17
C ARG A 8 14.93 21.99 31.23
N ARG A 9 14.26 20.86 31.45
CA ARG A 9 14.13 19.68 30.60
C ARG A 9 13.92 20.01 29.11
N THR A 10 14.64 19.29 28.25
CA THR A 10 14.04 18.70 27.04
C THR A 10 14.79 17.40 26.72
N LEU A 11 14.42 16.33 27.44
CA LEU A 11 14.70 14.97 26.97
C LEU A 11 13.85 14.76 25.72
N LEU A 12 14.51 14.65 24.56
CA LEU A 12 13.92 14.09 23.36
C LEU A 12 13.61 12.62 23.66
N ILE A 13 12.34 12.36 23.98
CA ILE A 13 11.76 11.02 24.05
C ILE A 13 11.61 10.55 22.60
N PRO A 14 12.30 9.50 22.15
CA PRO A 14 11.96 8.89 20.88
C PRO A 14 10.57 8.26 21.02
N PHE A 15 9.63 8.69 20.18
CA PHE A 15 8.35 8.03 19.96
C PHE A 15 8.62 6.65 19.34
N ALA A 16 8.87 5.66 20.20
CA ALA A 16 8.79 4.25 19.84
C ALA A 16 7.31 3.87 19.81
N THR A 17 6.72 3.81 18.62
CA THR A 17 5.36 3.32 18.45
C THR A 17 5.37 1.82 18.64
N CYS A 18 4.72 1.36 19.72
CA CYS A 18 4.52 -0.04 20.04
C CYS A 18 3.69 -0.75 18.95
N LEU A 19 4.34 -1.47 18.04
CA LEU A 19 3.79 -2.74 17.57
C LEU A 19 4.25 -3.80 18.57
N ALA A 20 3.30 -4.37 19.32
CA ALA A 20 3.60 -5.37 20.32
C ALA A 20 3.96 -6.69 19.61
N ALA A 21 5.24 -6.90 19.32
CA ALA A 21 5.76 -8.24 19.08
C ALA A 21 5.71 -9.02 20.41
N ALA A 22 4.73 -9.92 20.52
CA ALA A 22 4.73 -10.90 21.60
C ALA A 22 5.84 -11.93 21.31
N ALA A 23 6.99 -11.75 21.97
CA ALA A 23 8.07 -12.73 21.97
C ALA A 23 7.63 -14.01 22.71
N LEU A 24 7.53 -15.12 21.98
CA LEU A 24 7.41 -16.47 22.54
C LEU A 24 8.72 -17.23 22.30
N MET A 25 9.51 -17.41 23.37
CA MET A 25 10.53 -18.46 23.45
C MET A 25 9.98 -19.64 24.25
N GLY A 26 10.10 -20.85 23.71
CA GLY A 26 9.94 -22.09 24.49
C GLY A 26 9.39 -23.31 23.75
N ALA A 27 10.22 -23.92 22.90
CA ALA A 27 10.31 -25.34 22.51
C ALA A 27 9.02 -26.19 22.31
N ALA A 28 8.74 -26.57 21.05
CA ALA A 28 9.15 -27.86 20.46
C ALA A 28 8.39 -28.13 19.15
N GLY A 29 9.13 -28.24 18.04
CA GLY A 29 8.74 -28.96 16.81
C GLY A 29 7.46 -28.55 16.08
N GLY A 30 7.56 -27.60 15.14
CA GLY A 30 6.54 -27.39 14.10
C GLY A 30 6.14 -25.94 13.83
N ALA A 31 7.08 -25.00 13.73
CA ALA A 31 6.77 -23.59 13.45
C ALA A 31 7.43 -23.14 12.14
N ALA A 32 6.64 -23.09 11.05
CA ALA A 32 6.89 -22.28 9.85
C ALA A 32 5.73 -22.38 8.83
N ARG A 33 4.45 -22.20 9.23
CA ARG A 33 3.29 -22.04 8.30
C ARG A 33 2.11 -21.22 8.85
N ALA A 34 2.28 -20.47 9.94
CA ALA A 34 1.13 -19.97 10.71
C ALA A 34 0.31 -18.84 10.05
N ASN A 35 0.89 -18.03 9.14
CA ASN A 35 0.19 -16.90 8.51
C ASN A 35 -0.24 -17.12 7.06
N GLU A 36 0.13 -18.23 6.42
CA GLU A 36 -0.21 -18.47 5.01
C GLU A 36 -1.46 -19.35 4.93
N LEU A 37 -2.54 -18.78 4.42
CA LEU A 37 -3.80 -19.51 4.25
C LEU A 37 -3.75 -20.40 3.01
N LEU A 38 -3.95 -21.70 3.18
CA LEU A 38 -4.17 -22.65 2.08
C LEU A 38 -5.65 -22.66 1.71
N ALA A 39 -6.12 -21.66 0.95
CA ALA A 39 -7.43 -21.73 0.31
C ALA A 39 -7.43 -21.03 -1.06
N SER A 40 -8.34 -21.45 -1.93
CA SER A 40 -8.58 -20.88 -3.24
C SER A 40 -10.05 -20.45 -3.35
N GLY A 41 -10.32 -19.14 -3.37
CA GLY A 41 -11.63 -18.58 -3.73
C GLY A 41 -11.69 -18.21 -5.22
N GLU A 42 -12.91 -18.16 -5.79
CA GLU A 42 -13.17 -17.57 -7.12
C GLU A 42 -13.79 -16.18 -6.91
N ALA A 43 -12.94 -15.15 -6.78
CA ALA A 43 -13.42 -13.78 -6.65
C ALA A 43 -13.49 -13.06 -8.02
N SER A 44 -14.52 -12.24 -8.22
CA SER A 44 -14.57 -11.23 -9.28
C SER A 44 -14.20 -9.87 -8.69
N GLY A 45 -12.99 -9.38 -8.96
CA GLY A 45 -12.42 -8.22 -8.27
C GLY A 45 -12.05 -8.47 -6.81
N LEU A 46 -12.01 -7.39 -6.03
CA LEU A 46 -11.87 -7.43 -4.57
C LEU A 46 -13.27 -7.30 -3.95
N VAL A 47 -13.68 -8.30 -3.16
CA VAL A 47 -14.99 -8.34 -2.50
C VAL A 47 -14.77 -8.21 -1.00
N ILE A 48 -15.54 -7.35 -0.32
CA ILE A 48 -15.43 -7.18 1.13
C ILE A 48 -16.68 -7.77 1.77
N HIS A 49 -16.47 -8.71 2.70
CA HIS A 49 -17.48 -9.24 3.60
C HIS A 49 -17.33 -8.57 4.96
N ASP A 50 -18.34 -7.83 5.39
CA ASP A 50 -18.32 -7.21 6.72
C ASP A 50 -18.45 -8.26 7.84
N ALA A 51 -18.26 -7.83 9.10
CA ALA A 51 -18.26 -8.73 10.24
C ALA A 51 -19.60 -9.45 10.43
N ASP A 52 -20.71 -8.75 10.18
CA ASP A 52 -22.05 -9.30 10.30
C ASP A 52 -22.31 -10.33 9.19
N GLU A 53 -21.98 -10.01 7.94
CA GLU A 53 -22.07 -10.97 6.84
C GLU A 53 -21.20 -12.20 7.10
N THR A 54 -19.96 -12.00 7.53
CA THR A 54 -19.01 -13.08 7.86
C THR A 54 -19.58 -14.00 8.94
N LEU A 55 -20.16 -13.42 10.01
CA LEU A 55 -20.77 -14.17 11.10
C LEU A 55 -22.01 -14.96 10.63
N HIS A 56 -22.89 -14.36 9.83
CA HIS A 56 -24.16 -14.98 9.46
C HIS A 56 -24.05 -15.98 8.32
N ARG A 57 -23.16 -15.74 7.34
CA ARG A 57 -23.05 -16.56 6.13
C ARG A 57 -21.93 -17.59 6.19
N TYR A 58 -20.85 -17.28 6.88
CA TYR A 58 -19.63 -18.09 6.85
C TYR A 58 -19.32 -18.75 8.20
N CYS A 59 -20.05 -18.40 9.27
CA CYS A 59 -19.83 -19.03 10.57
C CYS A 59 -20.97 -19.97 10.97
N THR A 60 -20.62 -21.05 11.65
CA THR A 60 -21.56 -22.06 12.18
C THR A 60 -21.18 -22.46 13.58
N TRP A 61 -22.17 -22.62 14.46
CA TRP A 61 -21.98 -23.17 15.79
C TRP A 61 -22.04 -24.70 15.73
N ASP A 62 -21.13 -25.37 16.43
CA ASP A 62 -21.23 -26.82 16.65
C ASP A 62 -22.03 -27.17 17.91
N SER A 63 -22.28 -28.46 18.11
CA SER A 63 -23.01 -28.97 19.28
C SER A 63 -22.32 -28.75 20.63
N GLN A 64 -21.04 -28.37 20.62
CA GLN A 64 -20.26 -28.05 21.81
C GLN A 64 -20.22 -26.53 22.09
N GLY A 65 -20.95 -25.73 21.30
CA GLY A 65 -20.98 -24.28 21.45
C GLY A 65 -19.69 -23.60 20.98
N ARG A 66 -18.93 -24.23 20.07
CA ARG A 66 -17.78 -23.58 19.40
C ARG A 66 -18.23 -22.96 18.08
N LEU A 67 -17.72 -21.77 17.80
CA LEU A 67 -17.98 -21.07 16.55
C LEU A 67 -16.90 -21.42 15.53
N TRP A 68 -17.32 -21.76 14.31
CA TRP A 68 -16.43 -22.14 13.23
C TRP A 68 -16.67 -21.30 11.99
N LEU A 69 -15.61 -20.67 11.48
CA LEU A 69 -15.56 -20.06 10.15
C LEU A 69 -15.33 -21.16 9.11
N GLY A 70 -16.20 -21.23 8.10
CA GLY A 70 -16.07 -22.07 6.91
C GLY A 70 -15.91 -21.21 5.67
N LEU A 71 -14.81 -21.39 4.95
CA LEU A 71 -14.47 -20.58 3.77
C LEU A 71 -14.77 -21.33 2.47
N PRO A 72 -14.98 -20.61 1.36
CA PRO A 72 -14.94 -21.20 0.03
C PRO A 72 -13.65 -22.02 -0.16
N GLY A 73 -13.77 -23.23 -0.72
CA GLY A 73 -12.63 -24.17 -0.83
C GLY A 73 -12.47 -25.14 0.35
N GLY A 74 -13.33 -25.05 1.38
CA GLY A 74 -13.45 -26.07 2.43
C GLY A 74 -12.54 -25.89 3.64
N ALA A 75 -11.70 -24.84 3.65
CA ALA A 75 -10.92 -24.47 4.84
C ALA A 75 -11.86 -24.08 5.99
N ARG A 76 -11.51 -24.50 7.21
CA ARG A 76 -12.34 -24.28 8.41
C ARG A 76 -11.48 -23.90 9.61
N TYR A 77 -11.89 -22.87 10.34
CA TYR A 77 -11.18 -22.34 11.50
C TYR A 77 -12.09 -22.21 12.71
N GLU A 78 -11.64 -22.67 13.87
CA GLU A 78 -12.32 -22.36 15.14
C GLU A 78 -12.07 -20.89 15.49
N LEU A 79 -13.13 -20.19 15.87
CA LEU A 79 -13.07 -18.79 16.30
C LEU A 79 -13.13 -18.69 17.83
N VAL A 80 -12.34 -17.79 18.39
CA VAL A 80 -12.29 -17.52 19.83
C VAL A 80 -13.29 -16.42 20.17
N THR A 81 -14.39 -16.77 20.82
CA THR A 81 -15.52 -15.85 21.06
C THR A 81 -15.43 -15.06 22.38
N SER A 82 -14.39 -15.29 23.18
CA SER A 82 -14.14 -14.59 24.45
C SER A 82 -12.70 -14.14 24.57
N THR A 83 -12.48 -12.90 24.99
CA THR A 83 -11.14 -12.37 25.33
C THR A 83 -10.56 -13.02 26.58
N ALA A 84 -11.38 -13.69 27.40
CA ALA A 84 -10.95 -14.48 28.55
C ALA A 84 -10.49 -15.91 28.18
N ASP A 85 -10.60 -16.30 26.91
CA ASP A 85 -10.13 -17.60 26.44
C ASP A 85 -8.60 -17.74 26.65
N PRO A 86 -8.08 -18.90 27.09
CA PRO A 86 -6.65 -19.11 27.30
C PRO A 86 -5.76 -18.88 26.07
N ALA A 87 -6.32 -18.92 24.85
CA ALA A 87 -5.59 -18.57 23.64
C ALA A 87 -5.25 -17.06 23.56
N ILE A 88 -5.98 -16.20 24.27
CA ILE A 88 -5.81 -14.75 24.25
C ILE A 88 -4.88 -14.31 25.39
N ALA A 89 -3.60 -14.08 25.07
CA ALA A 89 -2.61 -13.66 26.05
C ALA A 89 -2.86 -12.24 26.60
N ASN A 90 -3.37 -11.33 25.77
CA ASN A 90 -3.70 -9.95 26.14
C ASN A 90 -5.21 -9.74 26.00
N GLN A 91 -5.92 -9.66 27.13
CA GLN A 91 -7.39 -9.56 27.14
C GLN A 91 -7.90 -8.16 26.74
N GLY A 92 -7.01 -7.17 26.64
CA GLY A 92 -7.38 -5.85 26.16
C GLY A 92 -8.31 -5.09 27.10
N ASP A 93 -9.44 -4.62 26.58
CA ASP A 93 -10.53 -4.01 27.35
C ASP A 93 -11.70 -4.97 27.65
N GLY A 94 -11.52 -6.27 27.35
CA GLY A 94 -12.53 -7.30 27.57
C GLY A 94 -13.43 -7.56 26.36
N ALA A 95 -13.28 -6.84 25.25
CA ALA A 95 -14.06 -7.05 24.03
C ALA A 95 -13.19 -7.24 22.78
N PHE A 96 -13.77 -7.86 21.75
CA PHE A 96 -13.19 -7.88 20.41
C PHE A 96 -13.73 -6.70 19.60
N HIS A 97 -12.85 -6.03 18.88
CA HIS A 97 -13.12 -4.84 18.08
C HIS A 97 -12.77 -5.14 16.63
N THR A 98 -13.79 -5.33 15.80
CA THR A 98 -13.63 -5.64 14.38
C THR A 98 -13.05 -4.46 13.61
N PHE A 99 -12.51 -4.74 12.43
CA PHE A 99 -12.27 -3.67 11.46
C PHE A 99 -13.59 -2.98 11.11
N ASP A 100 -13.51 -1.67 10.83
CA ASP A 100 -14.62 -0.91 10.28
C ASP A 100 -14.64 -1.09 8.76
N GLY A 101 -15.74 -1.63 8.24
CA GLY A 101 -15.91 -1.84 6.80
C GLY A 101 -15.78 -0.55 5.97
N ALA A 102 -16.11 0.62 6.52
CA ALA A 102 -15.90 1.90 5.85
C ALA A 102 -14.41 2.25 5.74
N GLU A 103 -13.63 1.99 6.78
CA GLU A 103 -12.18 2.20 6.76
C GLU A 103 -11.47 1.19 5.85
N VAL A 104 -11.91 -0.06 5.81
CA VAL A 104 -11.39 -1.07 4.86
C VAL A 104 -11.62 -0.63 3.41
N ARG A 105 -12.82 -0.15 3.09
CA ARG A 105 -13.12 0.41 1.76
C ARG A 105 -12.28 1.63 1.43
N ALA A 106 -12.08 2.53 2.39
CA ALA A 106 -11.26 3.72 2.21
C ALA A 106 -9.79 3.36 1.96
N ALA A 107 -9.25 2.43 2.75
CA ALA A 107 -7.89 1.93 2.59
C ALA A 107 -7.66 1.29 1.21
N LEU A 108 -8.59 0.46 0.71
CA LEU A 108 -8.51 -0.07 -0.65
C LEU A 108 -8.56 1.02 -1.72
N ALA A 109 -9.39 2.06 -1.53
CA ALA A 109 -9.50 3.16 -2.48
C ALA A 109 -8.24 4.04 -2.53
N ASP A 110 -7.50 4.12 -1.41
CA ASP A 110 -6.24 4.86 -1.32
C ASP A 110 -5.04 4.11 -1.92
N VAL A 111 -5.19 2.81 -2.26
CA VAL A 111 -4.13 2.01 -2.85
C VAL A 111 -3.74 2.56 -4.23
N SER A 112 -2.48 2.96 -4.38
CA SER A 112 -1.95 3.53 -5.62
C SER A 112 -1.31 2.51 -6.56
N TYR A 113 -1.71 1.24 -6.45
CA TYR A 113 -1.23 0.12 -7.27
C TYR A 113 -2.34 -0.38 -8.21
N PRO A 114 -2.05 -0.76 -9.48
CA PRO A 114 -3.06 -1.31 -10.37
C PRO A 114 -3.57 -2.69 -9.92
N LEU A 115 -4.86 -2.79 -9.61
CA LEU A 115 -5.48 -4.01 -9.05
C LEU A 115 -6.32 -4.80 -10.08
N ASP A 116 -6.30 -4.44 -11.36
CA ASP A 116 -7.15 -5.03 -12.42
C ASP A 116 -7.03 -6.55 -12.54
N ARG A 117 -5.85 -7.10 -12.20
CA ARG A 117 -5.53 -8.54 -12.24
C ARG A 117 -5.56 -9.21 -10.86
N ILE A 118 -5.89 -8.46 -9.82
CA ILE A 118 -5.95 -8.96 -8.45
C ILE A 118 -7.38 -9.33 -8.12
N ARG A 119 -7.54 -10.50 -7.50
CA ARG A 119 -8.82 -11.07 -7.08
C ARG A 119 -8.66 -11.52 -5.65
N ALA A 120 -9.58 -11.14 -4.76
CA ALA A 120 -9.62 -11.67 -3.41
C ALA A 120 -10.94 -11.38 -2.71
N ASP A 121 -11.32 -12.28 -1.81
CA ASP A 121 -12.33 -12.04 -0.79
C ASP A 121 -11.66 -11.51 0.49
N VAL A 122 -12.15 -10.40 1.00
CA VAL A 122 -11.68 -9.73 2.22
C VAL A 122 -12.73 -9.92 3.30
N PHE A 123 -12.46 -10.84 4.23
CA PHE A 123 -13.34 -11.14 5.35
C PHE A 123 -12.94 -10.31 6.57
N ILE A 124 -13.85 -9.45 7.03
CA ILE A 124 -13.74 -8.84 8.36
C ILE A 124 -14.23 -9.87 9.37
N LEU A 125 -13.33 -10.38 10.22
CA LEU A 125 -13.69 -11.42 11.16
C LEU A 125 -14.37 -10.83 12.40
N PRO A 126 -15.48 -11.44 12.88
CA PRO A 126 -16.11 -11.05 14.14
C PRO A 126 -15.26 -11.45 15.36
N PHE A 127 -14.42 -12.47 15.21
CA PHE A 127 -13.62 -13.10 16.26
C PHE A 127 -12.29 -13.61 15.66
N PRO A 128 -11.18 -13.64 16.41
CA PRO A 128 -9.91 -14.15 15.90
C PRO A 128 -9.93 -15.67 15.77
N ARG A 129 -9.07 -16.22 14.92
CA ARG A 129 -8.93 -17.68 14.73
C ARG A 129 -8.08 -18.26 15.86
N ARG A 130 -8.50 -19.37 16.48
CA ARG A 130 -7.81 -19.99 17.63
C ARG A 130 -6.32 -20.28 17.39
N HIS A 131 -5.95 -20.65 16.16
CA HIS A 131 -4.58 -20.99 15.78
C HIS A 131 -3.98 -20.00 14.77
N GLY A 132 -4.40 -18.73 14.84
CA GLY A 132 -3.97 -17.64 13.97
C GLY A 132 -4.69 -16.35 14.37
N LEU A 133 -4.28 -15.78 15.50
CA LEU A 133 -5.01 -14.68 16.14
C LEU A 133 -4.93 -13.36 15.36
N GLU A 134 -3.91 -13.23 14.52
CA GLU A 134 -3.62 -12.05 13.71
C GLU A 134 -4.37 -12.13 12.37
N SER A 135 -4.38 -11.01 11.64
CA SER A 135 -4.81 -11.01 10.24
C SER A 135 -3.91 -11.92 9.41
N ALA A 136 -4.41 -12.35 8.27
CA ALA A 136 -3.64 -13.17 7.35
C ALA A 136 -4.19 -13.06 5.93
N ALA A 137 -3.31 -13.31 4.98
CA ALA A 137 -3.64 -13.45 3.59
C ALA A 137 -3.31 -14.86 3.08
N GLY A 138 -3.99 -15.22 2.00
CA GLY A 138 -3.69 -16.38 1.19
C GLY A 138 -3.96 -16.09 -0.28
N PRO A 139 -3.84 -17.09 -1.15
CA PRO A 139 -4.22 -16.95 -2.54
C PRO A 139 -5.69 -16.49 -2.65
N GLN A 140 -5.88 -15.28 -3.17
CA GLN A 140 -7.21 -14.66 -3.36
C GLN A 140 -8.03 -14.48 -2.06
N MET A 141 -7.38 -14.24 -0.92
CA MET A 141 -8.11 -14.10 0.33
C MET A 141 -7.36 -13.25 1.34
N ILE A 142 -8.12 -12.45 2.10
CA ILE A 142 -7.66 -11.72 3.29
C ILE A 142 -8.63 -12.01 4.43
N LEU A 143 -8.09 -12.32 5.60
CA LEU A 143 -8.83 -12.42 6.86
C LEU A 143 -8.34 -11.31 7.79
N LEU A 144 -9.18 -10.33 8.09
CA LEU A 144 -8.87 -9.23 8.99
C LEU A 144 -9.35 -9.58 10.40
N ALA A 145 -8.40 -9.88 11.29
CA ALA A 145 -8.73 -10.29 12.66
C ALA A 145 -9.08 -9.07 13.54
N PRO A 146 -10.03 -9.19 14.48
CA PRO A 146 -10.37 -8.09 15.38
C PRO A 146 -9.25 -7.84 16.40
N GLY A 147 -9.14 -6.60 16.86
CA GLY A 147 -8.31 -6.24 18.01
C GLY A 147 -8.99 -6.56 19.34
N VAL A 148 -8.22 -6.60 20.43
CA VAL A 148 -8.75 -6.64 21.82
C VAL A 148 -8.94 -5.23 22.42
N ARG A 149 -8.70 -4.21 21.60
CA ARG A 149 -8.95 -2.78 21.86
C ARG A 149 -9.38 -2.15 20.53
N PRO A 150 -10.05 -0.98 20.54
CA PRO A 150 -10.42 -0.28 19.31
C PRO A 150 -9.22 -0.05 18.40
N LEU A 151 -9.37 -0.40 17.12
CA LEU A 151 -8.34 -0.23 16.10
C LEU A 151 -8.36 1.22 15.58
N SER A 152 -7.21 1.90 15.64
CA SER A 152 -7.08 3.21 15.01
C SER A 152 -7.20 3.11 13.49
N ARG A 153 -7.62 4.19 12.84
CA ARG A 153 -7.71 4.26 11.37
C ARG A 153 -6.38 3.90 10.69
N ALA A 154 -5.27 4.45 11.19
CA ALA A 154 -3.94 4.16 10.66
C ALA A 154 -3.58 2.67 10.76
N GLN A 155 -3.91 2.00 11.88
CA GLN A 155 -3.69 0.56 12.02
C GLN A 155 -4.51 -0.24 11.01
N GLN A 156 -5.79 0.10 10.82
CA GLN A 156 -6.66 -0.61 9.88
C GLN A 156 -6.17 -0.47 8.43
N HIS A 157 -5.72 0.72 8.05
CA HIS A 157 -5.16 0.98 6.71
C HIS A 157 -3.83 0.27 6.50
N ALA A 158 -2.95 0.31 7.50
CA ALA A 158 -1.66 -0.36 7.45
C ALA A 158 -1.82 -1.88 7.30
N GLU A 159 -2.66 -2.50 8.14
CA GLU A 159 -2.90 -3.94 8.10
C GLU A 159 -3.48 -4.36 6.75
N LEU A 160 -4.55 -3.70 6.28
CA LEU A 160 -5.17 -4.07 5.01
C LEU A 160 -4.19 -3.97 3.84
N ALA A 161 -3.40 -2.89 3.80
CA ALA A 161 -2.45 -2.70 2.72
C ALA A 161 -1.30 -3.73 2.79
N HIS A 162 -0.88 -4.15 3.99
CA HIS A 162 0.06 -5.25 4.18
C HIS A 162 -0.53 -6.56 3.62
N GLU A 163 -1.73 -6.95 4.06
CA GLU A 163 -2.36 -8.20 3.62
C GLU A 163 -2.67 -8.22 2.12
N LEU A 164 -3.03 -7.06 1.55
CA LEU A 164 -3.17 -6.93 0.10
C LEU A 164 -1.84 -7.14 -0.62
N GLY A 165 -0.71 -6.74 -0.03
CA GLY A 165 0.63 -7.01 -0.53
C GLY A 165 0.91 -8.51 -0.68
N HIS A 166 0.48 -9.34 0.28
CA HIS A 166 0.54 -10.80 0.18
C HIS A 166 -0.35 -11.32 -0.95
N VAL A 167 -1.59 -10.84 -1.08
CA VAL A 167 -2.47 -11.24 -2.21
C VAL A 167 -1.83 -10.91 -3.56
N VAL A 168 -1.23 -9.72 -3.68
CA VAL A 168 -0.50 -9.29 -4.88
C VAL A 168 0.69 -10.21 -5.15
N GLN A 169 1.45 -10.56 -4.11
CA GLN A 169 2.55 -11.51 -4.20
C GLN A 169 2.08 -12.87 -4.70
N TYR A 170 1.05 -13.47 -4.09
CA TYR A 170 0.54 -14.77 -4.52
C TYR A 170 0.03 -14.76 -5.97
N ALA A 171 -0.57 -13.67 -6.42
CA ALA A 171 -1.11 -13.56 -7.77
C ALA A 171 -0.04 -13.34 -8.84
N LEU A 172 1.02 -12.58 -8.54
CA LEU A 172 1.94 -12.04 -9.55
C LEU A 172 3.40 -12.49 -9.38
N MET A 173 3.75 -13.02 -8.20
CA MET A 173 5.08 -13.54 -7.89
C MET A 173 4.96 -14.81 -7.00
N PRO A 174 4.24 -15.85 -7.45
CA PRO A 174 4.05 -17.07 -6.67
C PRO A 174 5.39 -17.79 -6.48
N ASP A 175 5.56 -18.55 -5.39
CA ASP A 175 6.79 -19.27 -5.03
C ASP A 175 7.49 -20.07 -6.15
N PRO A 176 6.80 -20.77 -7.08
CA PRO A 176 7.48 -21.41 -8.21
C PRO A 176 8.17 -20.43 -9.17
N ASP A 177 7.85 -19.14 -9.13
CA ASP A 177 8.45 -18.09 -9.95
C ASP A 177 9.81 -17.64 -9.41
N GLY A 178 10.81 -18.51 -9.57
CA GLY A 178 12.17 -18.24 -9.14
C GLY A 178 12.79 -17.01 -9.80
N ALA A 179 12.36 -16.61 -11.00
CA ALA A 179 12.97 -15.48 -11.71
C ALA A 179 12.56 -14.13 -11.10
N ALA A 180 11.27 -13.93 -10.86
CA ALA A 180 10.76 -12.73 -10.21
C ALA A 180 11.28 -12.62 -8.76
N TRP A 181 11.28 -13.72 -8.02
CA TRP A 181 11.85 -13.77 -6.67
C TRP A 181 13.34 -13.45 -6.63
N VAL A 182 14.15 -13.95 -7.56
CA VAL A 182 15.58 -13.61 -7.65
C VAL A 182 15.77 -12.12 -7.92
N GLY A 183 14.98 -11.55 -8.84
CA GLY A 183 15.02 -10.11 -9.14
C GLY A 183 14.70 -9.25 -7.92
N TYR A 184 13.61 -9.57 -7.23
CA TYR A 184 13.18 -8.89 -6.01
C TYR A 184 14.23 -8.98 -4.90
N ARG A 185 14.72 -10.19 -4.60
CA ARG A 185 15.72 -10.42 -3.53
C ARG A 185 17.00 -9.65 -3.77
N ARG A 186 17.45 -9.56 -5.02
CA ARG A 186 18.63 -8.77 -5.40
C ARG A 186 18.40 -7.28 -5.18
N LEU A 187 17.26 -6.74 -5.62
CA LEU A 187 16.91 -5.33 -5.40
C LEU A 187 16.90 -4.98 -3.91
N ARG A 188 16.40 -5.91 -3.09
CA ARG A 188 16.29 -5.73 -1.64
C ARG A 188 17.57 -6.03 -0.87
N GLY A 189 18.55 -6.69 -1.48
CA GLY A 189 19.77 -7.13 -0.80
C GLY A 189 19.53 -8.28 0.19
N ILE A 190 18.53 -9.12 -0.06
CA ILE A 190 18.10 -10.23 0.82
C ILE A 190 18.40 -11.61 0.21
N GLU A 191 19.50 -11.72 -0.53
CA GLU A 191 19.91 -12.94 -1.25
C GLU A 191 20.44 -14.03 -0.29
N ASN A 192 20.82 -13.68 0.94
CA ASN A 192 21.29 -14.66 1.94
C ASN A 192 20.13 -15.53 2.44
N ALA A 193 19.98 -16.73 1.89
CA ALA A 193 18.92 -17.67 2.27
C ALA A 193 18.99 -18.17 3.73
N ALA A 194 20.13 -18.05 4.40
CA ALA A 194 20.22 -18.38 5.84
C ALA A 194 19.59 -17.28 6.72
N ALA A 195 19.61 -16.03 6.25
CA ALA A 195 19.00 -14.90 6.95
C ALA A 195 17.55 -14.67 6.50
N TYR A 196 17.24 -14.87 5.22
CA TYR A 196 15.95 -14.53 4.62
C TYR A 196 15.27 -15.73 3.97
N SER A 197 14.54 -16.48 4.78
CA SER A 197 13.81 -17.70 4.40
C SER A 197 12.44 -17.76 5.07
N ALA A 198 11.60 -18.71 4.67
CA ALA A 198 10.33 -18.97 5.36
C ALA A 198 10.50 -19.39 6.83
N ALA A 199 11.67 -19.89 7.21
CA ALA A 199 12.00 -20.28 8.58
C ALA A 199 12.58 -19.12 9.43
N SER A 200 12.86 -17.97 8.81
CA SER A 200 13.42 -16.80 9.49
C SER A 200 12.39 -16.15 10.43
N PRO A 201 12.85 -15.27 11.36
CA PRO A 201 11.95 -14.38 12.09
C PRO A 201 10.99 -13.66 11.15
N HIS A 202 9.77 -13.34 11.63
CA HIS A 202 8.69 -12.82 10.79
C HIS A 202 9.14 -11.64 9.90
N ALA A 203 9.71 -10.59 10.50
CA ALA A 203 10.27 -9.44 9.77
C ALA A 203 11.34 -9.77 8.70
N ASP A 204 12.02 -10.93 8.81
CA ASP A 204 13.07 -11.36 7.88
C ASP A 204 12.55 -12.29 6.78
N ARG A 205 11.25 -12.63 6.80
CA ARG A 205 10.67 -13.50 5.77
C ARG A 205 10.46 -12.71 4.48
N PRO A 206 10.90 -13.23 3.33
CA PRO A 206 10.76 -12.55 2.04
C PRO A 206 9.33 -12.16 1.66
N HIS A 207 8.32 -12.95 2.05
CA HIS A 207 6.91 -12.64 1.80
C HIS A 207 6.47 -11.44 2.64
N GLU A 208 6.84 -11.41 3.92
CA GLU A 208 6.53 -10.30 4.84
C GLU A 208 7.23 -9.01 4.41
N ILE A 209 8.50 -9.10 4.00
CA ILE A 209 9.23 -7.94 3.45
C ILE A 209 8.52 -7.41 2.20
N PHE A 210 8.00 -8.28 1.33
CA PHE A 210 7.25 -7.85 0.14
C PHE A 210 5.93 -7.16 0.51
N ALA A 211 5.18 -7.74 1.45
CA ALA A 211 3.93 -7.15 1.93
C ALA A 211 4.16 -5.77 2.60
N GLU A 212 5.21 -5.65 3.40
CA GLU A 212 5.64 -4.38 3.99
C GLU A 212 6.09 -3.35 2.94
N ASP A 213 6.86 -3.78 1.95
CA ASP A 213 7.26 -2.91 0.84
C ASP A 213 6.03 -2.44 0.05
N PHE A 214 5.04 -3.31 -0.17
CA PHE A 214 3.77 -2.95 -0.81
C PHE A 214 2.99 -1.94 0.02
N ARG A 215 2.80 -2.19 1.32
CA ARG A 215 2.12 -1.28 2.26
C ARG A 215 2.74 0.11 2.21
N VAL A 216 4.07 0.18 2.29
CA VAL A 216 4.78 1.46 2.35
C VAL A 216 4.72 2.22 1.03
N LEU A 217 4.88 1.52 -0.10
CA LEU A 217 4.96 2.16 -1.42
C LEU A 217 3.59 2.51 -2.01
N PHE A 218 2.56 1.74 -1.68
CA PHE A 218 1.28 1.81 -2.38
C PHE A 218 0.05 1.89 -1.48
N GLY A 219 0.14 1.70 -0.16
CA GLY A 219 -1.01 1.64 0.74
C GLY A 219 -1.69 2.98 1.07
N GLY A 220 -1.17 4.09 0.56
CA GLY A 220 -1.71 5.43 0.82
C GLY A 220 -1.19 6.08 2.12
N PRO A 221 -1.60 7.34 2.41
CA PRO A 221 -0.99 8.15 3.47
C PRO A 221 -1.17 7.60 4.89
N LEU A 222 -2.28 6.91 5.17
CA LEU A 222 -2.58 6.37 6.50
C LEU A 222 -1.91 5.02 6.76
N ALA A 223 -1.64 4.24 5.70
CA ALA A 223 -0.98 2.93 5.82
C ALA A 223 0.53 3.05 6.07
N SER A 224 1.14 4.21 5.78
CA SER A 224 2.58 4.41 5.84
C SER A 224 3.00 5.81 6.34
N PRO A 225 2.60 6.21 7.57
CA PRO A 225 2.88 7.55 8.07
C PRO A 225 4.38 7.82 8.30
N SER A 226 5.18 6.78 8.59
CA SER A 226 6.63 6.89 8.83
C SER A 226 7.50 6.40 7.67
N GLY A 227 6.92 5.70 6.68
CA GLY A 227 7.69 5.01 5.64
C GLY A 227 8.54 3.84 6.14
N SER A 228 8.48 3.50 7.43
CA SER A 228 9.24 2.40 8.02
C SER A 228 8.56 1.05 7.78
N ILE A 229 9.38 0.02 7.70
CA ILE A 229 8.97 -1.39 7.67
C ILE A 229 9.37 -2.08 8.98
N GLU A 230 8.76 -3.23 9.27
CA GLU A 230 9.09 -4.02 10.47
C GLU A 230 10.57 -4.37 10.55
N ASN A 231 11.18 -4.74 9.41
CA ASN A 231 12.60 -5.02 9.33
C ASN A 231 13.44 -3.74 9.33
N SER A 232 13.82 -3.27 10.52
CA SER A 232 14.66 -2.08 10.67
C SER A 232 16.12 -2.25 10.20
N THR A 233 16.56 -3.47 9.85
CA THR A 233 17.95 -3.75 9.45
C THR A 233 18.19 -3.57 7.96
N ILE A 234 17.14 -3.55 7.15
CA ILE A 234 17.21 -3.33 5.71
C ILE A 234 16.70 -1.93 5.36
N ARG A 235 17.16 -1.41 4.23
CA ARG A 235 16.79 -0.06 3.77
C ARG A 235 15.26 0.06 3.58
N PRO A 236 14.63 1.19 3.94
CA PRO A 236 13.23 1.46 3.62
C PRO A 236 12.97 1.38 2.11
N PRO A 237 11.80 0.86 1.68
CA PRO A 237 11.52 0.59 0.26
C PRO A 237 11.57 1.84 -0.62
N ALA A 238 11.16 3.00 -0.10
CA ALA A 238 11.20 4.27 -0.83
C ALA A 238 12.63 4.70 -1.23
N GLU A 239 13.66 4.17 -0.57
CA GLU A 239 15.07 4.48 -0.83
C GLU A 239 15.79 3.39 -1.64
N VAL A 240 15.08 2.33 -2.05
CA VAL A 240 15.60 1.26 -2.90
C VAL A 240 15.35 1.59 -4.36
N ALA A 241 16.41 1.99 -5.07
CA ALA A 241 16.34 2.36 -6.47
C ALA A 241 15.76 1.21 -7.32
N GLY A 242 14.69 1.49 -8.08
CA GLY A 242 14.05 0.53 -8.97
C GLY A 242 12.99 -0.36 -8.33
N LEU A 243 12.83 -0.38 -6.99
CA LEU A 243 11.87 -1.25 -6.32
C LEU A 243 10.41 -0.94 -6.70
N THR A 244 10.00 0.33 -6.62
CA THR A 244 8.65 0.76 -7.02
C THR A 244 8.37 0.41 -8.48
N ALA A 245 9.35 0.60 -9.37
CA ALA A 245 9.22 0.29 -10.78
C ALA A 245 9.09 -1.22 -11.03
N PHE A 246 9.87 -2.03 -10.31
CA PHE A 246 9.80 -3.48 -10.35
C PHE A 246 8.41 -3.97 -9.92
N MET A 247 7.89 -3.51 -8.78
CA MET A 247 6.57 -3.93 -8.31
C MET A 247 5.46 -3.49 -9.26
N LEU A 248 5.51 -2.25 -9.78
CA LEU A 248 4.54 -1.81 -10.79
C LEU A 248 4.60 -2.63 -12.08
N GLU A 249 5.77 -3.14 -12.47
CA GLU A 249 5.91 -4.02 -13.63
C GLU A 249 5.24 -5.38 -13.43
N LEU A 250 5.24 -5.92 -12.20
CA LEU A 250 4.53 -7.17 -11.88
C LEU A 250 3.05 -7.08 -12.23
N SER A 251 2.42 -5.92 -12.02
CA SER A 251 1.00 -5.71 -12.36
C SER A 251 0.71 -6.03 -13.83
N GLY A 252 1.70 -5.95 -14.72
CA GLY A 252 1.50 -6.03 -16.16
C GLY A 252 0.58 -4.93 -16.69
N ALA A 253 0.23 -3.93 -15.86
CA ALA A 253 -0.44 -2.74 -16.32
C ALA A 253 0.44 -2.14 -17.43
N PRO A 254 -0.14 -1.71 -18.56
CA PRO A 254 0.62 -1.06 -19.59
C PRO A 254 1.40 0.05 -18.92
N ARG A 255 2.75 -0.01 -18.98
CA ARG A 255 3.58 1.11 -18.53
C ARG A 255 2.96 2.32 -19.20
N PRO A 256 2.46 3.33 -18.46
CA PRO A 256 1.92 4.50 -19.11
C PRO A 256 3.05 4.98 -20.00
N ALA A 257 2.84 4.88 -21.32
CA ALA A 257 3.89 5.16 -22.28
C ALA A 257 4.54 6.45 -21.82
N VAL A 258 5.86 6.47 -21.67
CA VAL A 258 6.56 7.68 -21.26
C VAL A 258 6.27 8.69 -22.37
N ARG A 259 5.21 9.46 -22.15
CA ARG A 259 4.71 10.50 -23.01
C ARG A 259 5.64 11.65 -22.76
N SER A 260 6.81 11.57 -23.39
CA SER A 260 7.78 12.65 -23.35
C SER A 260 7.21 13.80 -24.15
N MET A 261 6.87 14.87 -23.44
CA MET A 261 6.51 16.11 -24.07
C MET A 261 7.80 16.80 -24.50
N SER A 262 7.96 17.02 -25.80
CA SER A 262 9.10 17.75 -26.36
C SER A 262 8.79 19.24 -26.40
N PHE A 263 9.72 20.05 -25.91
CA PHE A 263 9.69 21.51 -25.96
C PHE A 263 11.11 22.05 -25.76
N THR A 264 11.37 23.28 -26.20
CA THR A 264 12.66 23.93 -25.94
C THR A 264 12.70 24.42 -24.49
N ASN A 265 13.70 23.97 -23.73
CA ASN A 265 13.89 24.35 -22.33
C ASN A 265 15.36 24.75 -22.12
N PRO A 266 15.66 25.99 -21.67
CA PRO A 266 14.72 27.06 -21.36
C PRO A 266 13.98 27.61 -22.59
N ALA A 267 12.72 28.01 -22.39
CA ALA A 267 11.91 28.66 -23.42
C ALA A 267 12.10 30.19 -23.38
N ARG A 268 12.18 30.81 -24.56
CA ARG A 268 12.23 32.27 -24.75
C ARG A 268 11.14 32.66 -25.77
N GLY A 269 10.21 33.51 -25.39
CA GLY A 269 9.10 33.91 -26.27
C GLY A 269 8.15 32.77 -26.63
N ARG A 270 7.51 32.83 -27.80
CA ARG A 270 6.52 31.81 -28.18
C ARG A 270 7.09 30.39 -28.10
N MET A 271 6.40 29.51 -27.38
CA MET A 271 6.80 28.14 -27.13
C MET A 271 5.79 27.17 -27.74
N THR A 272 6.31 26.10 -28.34
CA THR A 272 5.52 24.96 -28.80
C THR A 272 5.85 23.74 -27.95
N LEU A 273 4.83 23.08 -27.45
CA LEU A 273 4.93 21.79 -26.77
C LEU A 273 4.33 20.74 -27.69
N SER A 274 5.00 19.60 -27.83
CA SER A 274 4.54 18.51 -28.70
C SER A 274 4.55 17.17 -27.97
N LEU A 275 3.53 16.36 -28.22
CA LEU A 275 3.39 15.02 -27.67
C LEU A 275 3.11 14.00 -28.78
N THR A 276 4.03 13.06 -29.02
CA THR A 276 3.86 11.99 -30.00
C THR A 276 2.80 10.98 -29.56
N GLY A 277 1.91 10.58 -30.48
CA GLY A 277 0.87 9.57 -30.22
C GLY A 277 -0.15 9.93 -29.13
N GLY A 278 -0.27 11.22 -28.78
CA GLY A 278 -1.26 11.71 -27.82
C GLY A 278 -2.67 11.83 -28.41
N ARG A 279 -3.71 11.70 -27.58
CA ARG A 279 -5.04 12.19 -27.93
C ARG A 279 -5.03 13.74 -27.88
N PRO A 280 -5.77 14.43 -28.76
CA PRO A 280 -5.86 15.88 -28.76
C PRO A 280 -6.64 16.35 -27.53
N GLU A 281 -5.93 16.49 -26.41
CA GLU A 281 -6.46 16.93 -25.11
C GLU A 281 -5.98 18.34 -24.76
N THR A 282 -6.68 19.02 -23.86
CA THR A 282 -6.27 20.35 -23.40
C THR A 282 -5.00 20.28 -22.56
N LEU A 283 -4.08 21.23 -22.75
CA LEU A 283 -2.89 21.41 -21.92
C LEU A 283 -3.10 22.61 -20.98
N ASP A 284 -2.99 22.39 -19.67
CA ASP A 284 -3.05 23.46 -18.68
C ASP A 284 -1.63 23.87 -18.24
N LEU A 285 -1.37 25.19 -18.18
CA LEU A 285 -0.15 25.75 -17.60
C LEU A 285 -0.44 26.30 -16.19
N PHE A 286 0.50 26.09 -15.28
CA PHE A 286 0.41 26.50 -13.88
C PHE A 286 1.67 27.24 -13.44
N ASP A 287 1.51 28.15 -12.49
CA ASP A 287 2.65 28.69 -11.74
C ASP A 287 3.13 27.70 -10.67
N VAL A 288 4.24 28.05 -10.00
CA VAL A 288 4.85 27.21 -8.95
C VAL A 288 3.98 27.04 -7.70
N ALA A 289 2.99 27.92 -7.50
CA ALA A 289 2.01 27.81 -6.44
C ALA A 289 0.83 26.90 -6.83
N GLY A 290 0.85 26.32 -8.03
CA GLY A 290 -0.20 25.44 -8.54
C GLY A 290 -1.43 26.18 -9.09
N ARG A 291 -1.38 27.51 -9.22
CA ARG A 291 -2.48 28.27 -9.81
C ARG A 291 -2.41 28.17 -11.33
N ARG A 292 -3.54 27.83 -11.95
CA ARG A 292 -3.66 27.73 -13.42
C ARG A 292 -3.56 29.11 -14.07
N LEU A 293 -2.66 29.25 -15.02
CA LEU A 293 -2.41 30.47 -15.79
C LEU A 293 -3.25 30.50 -17.06
N ILE A 294 -3.27 29.41 -17.82
CA ILE A 294 -4.00 29.30 -19.09
C ILE A 294 -4.26 27.83 -19.44
N SER A 295 -5.27 27.62 -20.29
CA SER A 295 -5.57 26.33 -20.94
C SER A 295 -5.37 26.48 -22.44
N LEU A 296 -4.55 25.61 -23.03
CA LEU A 296 -4.19 25.64 -24.43
C LEU A 296 -4.95 24.56 -25.18
N ALA A 297 -5.60 24.96 -26.27
CA ALA A 297 -6.29 24.03 -27.16
C ALA A 297 -5.28 23.16 -27.92
N PRO A 298 -5.55 21.86 -28.09
CA PRO A 298 -4.69 20.97 -28.86
C PRO A 298 -4.80 21.25 -30.35
N LEU A 299 -3.65 21.21 -31.02
CA LEU A 299 -3.56 21.12 -32.47
C LEU A 299 -3.17 19.69 -32.86
N ALA A 300 -4.11 18.94 -33.40
CA ALA A 300 -3.87 17.58 -33.86
C ALA A 300 -3.02 17.56 -35.14
N ARG A 301 -1.96 16.76 -35.14
CA ARG A 301 -1.14 16.39 -36.31
C ARG A 301 -1.23 14.87 -36.53
N PRO A 302 -0.87 14.36 -37.72
CA PRO A 302 -0.96 12.92 -38.02
C PRO A 302 -0.22 12.00 -37.03
N ASP A 303 0.88 12.48 -36.44
CA ASP A 303 1.78 11.71 -35.56
C ASP A 303 1.92 12.27 -34.14
N ARG A 304 1.34 13.46 -33.87
CA ARG A 304 1.53 14.19 -32.61
C ARG A 304 0.42 15.19 -32.32
N VAL A 305 0.39 15.67 -31.09
CA VAL A 305 -0.45 16.80 -30.67
C VAL A 305 0.47 17.95 -30.29
N GLU A 306 0.15 19.15 -30.74
CA GLU A 306 0.91 20.37 -30.47
C GLU A 306 0.07 21.37 -29.67
N TRP A 307 0.72 22.12 -28.79
CA TRP A 307 0.15 23.31 -28.12
C TRP A 307 1.12 24.46 -28.29
N THR A 308 0.59 25.66 -28.54
CA THR A 308 1.41 26.87 -28.66
C THR A 308 1.01 27.84 -27.57
N TRP A 309 2.02 28.41 -26.90
CA TRP A 309 1.85 29.45 -25.90
C TRP A 309 2.71 30.64 -26.24
N ASP A 310 2.19 31.84 -26.08
CA ASP A 310 2.85 33.10 -26.46
C ASP A 310 3.41 33.89 -25.27
N GLY A 311 3.31 33.35 -24.05
CA GLY A 311 3.79 34.01 -22.84
C GLY A 311 2.71 34.73 -22.03
N HIS A 312 1.43 34.70 -22.44
CA HIS A 312 0.34 35.40 -21.74
C HIS A 312 -0.58 34.45 -20.97
N ASP A 313 -1.16 34.95 -19.87
CA ASP A 313 -2.19 34.25 -19.11
C ASP A 313 -3.56 34.27 -19.83
N ALA A 314 -4.57 33.63 -19.24
CA ALA A 314 -5.92 33.59 -19.80
C ALA A 314 -6.57 34.98 -19.97
N ASN A 315 -6.05 36.04 -19.34
CA ASN A 315 -6.53 37.41 -19.46
C ASN A 315 -5.67 38.26 -20.42
N GLY A 316 -4.73 37.64 -21.14
CA GLY A 316 -3.81 38.34 -22.04
C GLY A 316 -2.72 39.13 -21.33
N ARG A 317 -2.47 38.88 -20.03
CA ARG A 317 -1.38 39.54 -19.28
C ARG A 317 -0.09 38.75 -19.41
N PRO A 318 1.07 39.41 -19.55
CA PRO A 318 2.34 38.72 -19.63
C PRO A 318 2.62 37.96 -18.33
N VAL A 319 2.99 36.68 -18.46
CA VAL A 319 3.35 35.83 -17.32
C VAL A 319 4.77 36.14 -16.88
N ALA A 320 4.96 36.29 -15.57
CA ALA A 320 6.27 36.55 -14.97
C ALA A 320 7.27 35.43 -15.31
N ARG A 321 8.52 35.84 -15.54
CA ARG A 321 9.65 34.94 -15.83
C ARG A 321 9.91 34.02 -14.64
N GLY A 322 10.28 32.77 -14.90
CA GLY A 322 10.54 31.80 -13.84
C GLY A 322 10.16 30.38 -14.22
N MET A 323 9.74 29.59 -13.24
CA MET A 323 9.37 28.19 -13.43
C MET A 323 7.87 28.05 -13.62
N LEU A 324 7.47 27.27 -14.61
CA LEU A 324 6.08 26.91 -14.89
C LEU A 324 5.92 25.38 -14.91
N LEU A 325 4.71 24.91 -14.68
CA LEU A 325 4.33 23.51 -14.83
C LEU A 325 3.29 23.37 -15.94
N ALA A 326 3.43 22.36 -16.79
CA ALA A 326 2.45 22.04 -17.83
C ALA A 326 1.89 20.64 -17.63
N ARG A 327 0.58 20.49 -17.77
CA ARG A 327 -0.11 19.20 -17.58
C ARG A 327 -1.22 19.01 -18.62
N VAL A 328 -1.20 17.87 -19.32
CA VAL A 328 -2.29 17.48 -20.22
C VAL A 328 -3.46 16.98 -19.38
N ARG A 329 -4.68 17.42 -19.66
CA ARG A 329 -5.87 16.94 -18.95
C ARG A 329 -6.05 15.44 -19.13
N GLY A 330 -6.42 14.76 -18.05
CA GLY A 330 -6.50 13.29 -18.02
C GLY A 330 -5.15 12.58 -17.97
N ALA A 331 -4.02 13.29 -18.05
CA ALA A 331 -2.69 12.73 -17.80
C ALA A 331 -2.23 13.05 -16.37
N GLY A 332 -1.75 12.04 -15.63
CA GLY A 332 -1.33 12.18 -14.23
C GLY A 332 0.03 12.86 -14.01
N LYS A 333 0.77 13.24 -15.07
CA LYS A 333 2.13 13.80 -14.96
C LYS A 333 2.20 15.24 -15.49
N SER A 334 2.96 16.08 -14.78
CA SER A 334 3.28 17.46 -15.20
C SER A 334 4.74 17.56 -15.62
N VAL A 335 5.05 18.47 -16.55
CA VAL A 335 6.43 18.79 -16.97
C VAL A 335 6.83 20.19 -16.52
N ARG A 336 8.13 20.38 -16.24
CA ARG A 336 8.68 21.65 -15.75
C ARG A 336 9.29 22.47 -16.89
N ILE A 337 8.91 23.73 -16.97
CA ILE A 337 9.36 24.67 -18.00
C ILE A 337 10.12 25.82 -17.34
N SER A 338 11.33 26.10 -17.82
CA SER A 338 12.09 27.28 -17.42
C SER A 338 11.80 28.41 -18.42
N TRP A 339 11.01 29.38 -18.00
CA TRP A 339 10.58 30.55 -18.78
C TRP A 339 11.56 31.71 -18.58
N LEU A 340 12.38 31.95 -19.60
CA LEU A 340 13.48 32.92 -19.56
C LEU A 340 13.16 34.20 -20.37
N PRO A 341 13.94 35.28 -20.16
CA PRO A 341 13.79 36.56 -20.84
C PRO A 341 13.63 36.55 -22.36
#